data_AF-A0A0W1GK05-F1
#
_entry.id   AF-A0A0W1GK05-F1
#
_cell.length_a   1.000
_cell.length_b   1.000
_cell.length_c   1.000
_cell.angle_alpha   90.00
_cell.angle_beta   90.00
_cell.angle_gamma   90.00
#
_symmetry.space_group_name_H-M   'P 1'
#
loop_
_entity.id
_entity.type
_entity.pdbx_description
1 polymer ?
#
loop_
_entity_poly.entity_id
_entity_poly.type
_entity_poly.pdbx_seq_one_letter_code
_entity_poly.pdbx_strand_id
1 'polypeptide(L)'
;MTTSIIDGRIEAADLKRTKGGVSVFRSLTFQPDAGPTRTIKNAVVKDNVASELVPGTAGRFYIYNAFDLKGVHGVRTRDGRATYGFATNNKKIFLIVGIVNIAWIALRVFAIDGQVPLLAILLMILSVAGFVFMSKGEKDAKAQFDGDAGYAPPA
;
A
#
# COMPACT_ATOMS: atom_id res chain seq x y z
N MET A 1 5.50 -1.41 9.70
CA MET A 1 5.50 -0.85 8.35
C MET A 1 6.59 0.19 8.31
N THR A 2 7.46 0.17 7.31
CA THR A 2 8.49 1.20 7.18
C THR A 2 8.11 2.07 6.01
N THR A 3 8.07 3.38 6.23
CA THR A 3 7.90 4.35 5.16
C THR A 3 9.21 5.08 4.89
N SER A 4 9.41 5.51 3.66
CA SER A 4 10.60 6.26 3.27
C SER A 4 10.25 7.28 2.20
N ILE A 5 11.08 8.31 2.10
CA ILE A 5 10.93 9.38 1.14
C ILE A 5 12.10 9.32 0.16
N ILE A 6 11.81 9.50 -1.13
CA ILE A 6 12.83 9.75 -2.15
C ILE A 6 12.51 11.09 -2.79
N ASP A 7 13.44 12.03 -2.69
CA ASP A 7 13.46 13.24 -3.49
C ASP A 7 14.32 13.00 -4.73
N GLY A 8 13.77 13.24 -5.92
CA GLY A 8 14.49 13.04 -7.17
C GLY A 8 13.57 12.91 -8.37
N ARG A 9 13.94 12.05 -9.31
CA ARG A 9 13.15 11.77 -10.53
C ARG A 9 12.98 10.29 -10.81
N ILE A 10 11.95 9.96 -11.56
CA ILE A 10 11.76 8.61 -12.09
C ILE A 10 12.61 8.47 -13.35
N GLU A 11 13.49 7.48 -13.34
CA GLU A 11 14.32 7.13 -14.49
C GLU A 11 13.60 6.11 -15.38
N ALA A 12 12.98 5.10 -14.77
CA ALA A 12 12.26 4.05 -15.49
C ALA A 12 11.06 3.55 -14.69
N ALA A 13 9.96 3.24 -15.39
CA ALA A 13 8.78 2.63 -14.82
C ALA A 13 8.27 1.51 -15.74
N ASP A 14 8.49 0.26 -15.34
CA ASP A 14 8.05 -0.92 -16.09
C ASP A 14 6.72 -1.43 -15.51
N LEU A 15 5.60 -1.07 -16.14
CA LEU A 15 4.27 -1.47 -15.72
C LEU A 15 4.00 -2.93 -16.14
N LYS A 16 3.80 -3.81 -15.17
CA LYS A 16 3.51 -5.23 -15.42
C LYS A 16 2.03 -5.47 -15.71
N ARG A 17 1.14 -4.87 -14.92
CA ARG A 17 -0.32 -5.04 -15.03
C ARG A 17 -1.06 -4.01 -14.21
N THR A 18 -2.31 -3.77 -14.57
CA THR A 18 -3.28 -2.99 -13.79
C THR A 18 -4.51 -3.83 -13.54
N LYS A 19 -4.93 -3.96 -12.27
CA LYS A 19 -6.12 -4.74 -11.88
C LYS A 19 -6.66 -4.29 -10.54
N GLY A 20 -7.97 -4.04 -10.45
CA GLY A 20 -8.67 -3.82 -9.17
C GLY A 20 -8.27 -2.51 -8.46
N GLY A 21 -8.09 -1.42 -9.21
CA GLY A 21 -7.75 -0.11 -8.67
C GLY A 21 -6.27 0.06 -8.28
N VAL A 22 -5.43 -0.91 -8.64
CA VAL A 22 -3.98 -0.88 -8.40
C VAL A 22 -3.22 -1.28 -9.66
N SER A 23 -2.07 -0.63 -9.81
CA SER A 23 -1.08 -0.85 -10.83
C SER A 23 0.15 -1.49 -10.21
N VAL A 24 0.62 -2.58 -10.83
CA VAL A 24 1.77 -3.34 -10.39
C VAL A 24 2.90 -3.12 -11.37
N PHE A 25 3.98 -2.51 -10.89
CA PHE A 25 5.20 -2.31 -11.66
C PHE A 25 6.16 -3.46 -11.42
N ARG A 26 6.76 -3.99 -12.49
CA ARG A 26 7.85 -4.95 -12.38
C ARG A 26 9.07 -4.31 -11.72
N SER A 27 9.37 -3.08 -12.12
CA SER A 27 10.42 -2.24 -11.53
C SER A 27 10.09 -0.76 -11.67
N LEU A 28 10.33 -0.01 -10.61
CA LEU A 28 10.39 1.45 -10.60
C LEU A 28 11.80 1.86 -10.23
N THR A 29 12.48 2.59 -11.10
CA THR A 29 13.83 3.11 -10.88
C THR A 29 13.75 4.59 -10.63
N PHE A 30 14.27 5.01 -9.48
CA PHE A 30 14.38 6.39 -9.05
C PHE A 30 15.83 6.81 -9.10
N GLN A 31 16.07 8.01 -9.62
CA GLN A 31 17.33 8.72 -9.50
C GLN A 31 17.14 9.81 -8.44
N PRO A 32 17.61 9.59 -7.20
CA PRO A 32 17.52 10.61 -6.16
C PRO A 32 18.33 11.86 -6.52
N ASP A 33 17.91 13.02 -6.02
CA ASP A 33 18.66 14.28 -6.14
C ASP A 33 20.01 14.19 -5.39
N ALA A 34 20.04 13.42 -4.30
CA ALA A 34 21.24 13.09 -3.55
C ALA A 34 21.33 11.57 -3.31
N GLY A 35 22.39 10.96 -3.82
CA GLY A 35 22.73 9.55 -3.56
C GLY A 35 22.52 8.61 -4.76
N PRO A 36 22.68 7.29 -4.52
CA PRO A 36 22.65 6.29 -5.59
C PRO A 36 21.21 6.03 -6.08
N THR A 37 21.11 5.63 -7.33
CA THR A 37 19.87 5.15 -7.96
C THR A 37 19.21 4.06 -7.11
N ARG A 38 17.89 4.16 -6.92
CA ARG A 38 17.10 3.19 -6.13
C ARG A 38 16.09 2.49 -7.01
N THR A 39 16.06 1.17 -6.97
CA THR A 39 15.10 0.36 -7.72
C THR A 39 14.14 -0.37 -6.79
N ILE A 40 12.84 -0.22 -7.03
CA ILE A 40 11.78 -0.93 -6.33
C ILE A 40 11.17 -1.96 -7.29
N LYS A 41 11.43 -3.25 -7.03
CA LYS A 41 10.84 -4.36 -7.81
C LYS A 41 9.42 -4.69 -7.35
N ASN A 42 8.55 -5.18 -8.21
CA ASN A 42 7.18 -5.61 -7.85
C ASN A 42 6.41 -4.54 -7.03
N ALA A 43 6.54 -3.27 -7.41
CA ALA A 43 5.90 -2.18 -6.69
C ALA A 43 4.39 -2.19 -6.95
N VAL A 44 3.59 -2.15 -5.89
CA VAL A 44 2.13 -2.05 -5.99
C VAL A 44 1.72 -0.64 -5.64
N VAL A 45 0.99 0.01 -6.53
CA VAL A 45 0.66 1.44 -6.43
C VAL A 45 -0.82 1.61 -6.76
N LYS A 46 -1.52 2.53 -6.10
CA LYS A 46 -2.91 2.86 -6.46
C LYS A 46 -2.95 3.57 -7.81
N ASP A 47 -3.96 3.32 -8.63
CA ASP A 47 -3.97 3.79 -10.04
C ASP A 47 -3.80 5.32 -10.19
N ASN A 48 -4.36 6.10 -9.27
CA ASN A 48 -4.20 7.55 -9.27
C ASN A 48 -2.77 8.01 -8.97
N VAL A 49 -2.03 7.26 -8.15
CA VAL A 49 -0.61 7.53 -7.89
C VAL A 49 0.23 7.00 -9.05
N ALA A 50 -0.13 5.85 -9.61
CA ALA A 50 0.58 5.22 -10.71
C ALA A 50 0.58 6.08 -11.98
N SER A 51 -0.48 6.84 -12.24
CA SER A 51 -0.53 7.79 -13.37
C SER A 51 0.50 8.92 -13.27
N GLU A 52 1.02 9.20 -12.07
CA GLU A 52 2.10 10.17 -11.87
C GLU A 52 3.50 9.55 -12.02
N LEU A 53 3.58 8.21 -12.01
CA LEU A 53 4.85 7.48 -12.04
C LEU A 53 5.37 7.25 -13.46
N VAL A 54 5.58 8.33 -14.20
CA VAL A 54 6.08 8.32 -15.57
C VAL A 54 7.58 8.65 -15.58
N PRO A 55 8.40 8.03 -16.45
CA PRO A 55 9.80 8.44 -16.63
C PRO A 55 9.92 9.94 -16.89
N GLY A 56 10.85 10.59 -16.19
CA GLY A 56 11.05 12.04 -16.22
C GLY A 56 10.27 12.81 -15.15
N THR A 57 9.26 12.24 -14.50
CA THR A 57 8.58 12.90 -13.39
C THR A 57 9.57 13.16 -12.25
N ALA A 58 9.70 14.43 -11.86
CA ALA A 58 10.53 14.86 -10.74
C ALA A 58 9.67 15.34 -9.56
N GLY A 59 10.12 15.03 -8.34
CA GLY A 59 9.42 15.40 -7.12
C GLY A 59 9.81 14.53 -5.93
N ARG A 60 8.93 14.56 -4.92
CA ARG A 60 9.01 13.76 -3.71
C ARG A 60 8.10 12.56 -3.82
N PHE A 61 8.68 11.37 -3.68
CA PHE A 61 8.00 10.08 -3.75
C PHE A 61 7.94 9.46 -2.37
N TYR A 62 6.74 9.10 -1.92
CA TYR A 62 6.52 8.51 -0.62
C TYR A 62 6.32 7.01 -0.76
N ILE A 63 7.25 6.25 -0.21
CA ILE A 63 7.34 4.80 -0.35
C ILE A 63 6.87 4.14 0.92
N TYR A 64 6.20 3.00 0.77
CA TYR A 64 5.93 2.10 1.87
C TYR A 64 6.50 0.72 1.62
N ASN A 65 6.82 0.05 2.73
CA ASN A 65 7.07 -1.37 2.80
C ASN A 65 6.23 -1.95 3.95
N ALA A 66 5.21 -2.72 3.60
CA ALA A 66 4.40 -3.50 4.54
C ALA A 66 4.37 -4.97 4.14
N PHE A 67 4.90 -5.81 5.02
CA PHE A 67 5.03 -7.25 4.79
C PHE A 67 5.78 -7.52 3.47
N ASP A 68 5.10 -8.14 2.50
CA ASP A 68 5.63 -8.48 1.18
C ASP A 68 5.24 -7.44 0.10
N LEU A 69 4.55 -6.38 0.50
CA LEU A 69 4.09 -5.32 -0.39
C LEU A 69 4.94 -4.07 -0.20
N LYS A 70 5.60 -3.68 -1.27
CA LYS A 70 6.27 -2.39 -1.39
C LYS A 70 5.67 -1.59 -2.52
N GLY A 71 5.71 -0.28 -2.39
CA GLY A 71 5.05 0.60 -3.35
C GLY A 71 5.20 2.06 -3.01
N VAL A 72 4.57 2.89 -3.83
CA VAL A 72 4.48 4.34 -3.63
C VAL A 72 3.07 4.63 -3.14
N HIS A 73 2.93 5.28 -1.98
CA HIS A 73 1.62 5.71 -1.46
C HIS A 73 1.30 7.17 -1.73
N GLY A 74 2.27 7.95 -2.22
CA GLY A 74 2.03 9.33 -2.59
C GLY A 74 3.14 9.93 -3.43
N VAL A 75 2.81 10.98 -4.17
CA VAL A 75 3.73 11.76 -4.99
C VAL A 75 3.41 13.24 -4.81
N ARG A 76 4.45 14.06 -4.64
CA ARG A 76 4.39 15.52 -4.80
C ARG A 76 5.36 15.91 -5.90
N THR A 77 4.85 16.28 -7.06
CA THR A 77 5.65 16.62 -8.23
C THR A 77 6.12 18.07 -8.17
N ARG A 78 7.21 18.40 -8.88
CA ARG A 78 7.75 19.76 -8.98
C ARG A 78 6.77 20.76 -9.61
N ASP A 79 5.85 20.28 -10.44
CA ASP A 79 4.78 21.08 -11.07
C ASP A 79 3.63 21.43 -10.10
N GLY A 80 3.72 21.03 -8.82
CA GLY A 80 2.76 21.37 -7.77
C GLY A 80 1.62 20.38 -7.59
N ARG A 81 1.56 19.28 -8.37
CA ARG A 81 0.55 18.23 -8.14
C ARG A 81 0.90 17.40 -6.89
N ALA A 82 -0.13 17.05 -6.13
CA ALA A 82 0.00 16.25 -4.91
C ALA A 82 -1.05 15.13 -4.93
N THR A 83 -0.59 13.89 -5.05
CA THR A 83 -1.48 12.73 -5.20
C THR A 83 -1.16 11.69 -4.14
N TYR A 84 -2.18 11.31 -3.36
CA TYR A 84 -2.10 10.27 -2.34
C TYR A 84 -2.95 9.05 -2.75
N GLY A 85 -2.45 7.86 -2.47
CA GLY A 85 -3.15 6.62 -2.76
C GLY A 85 -2.47 5.40 -2.15
N PHE A 86 -3.13 4.83 -1.14
CA PHE A 86 -2.67 3.61 -0.49
C PHE A 86 -3.42 2.38 -1.01
N ALA A 87 -2.70 1.28 -1.29
CA ALA A 87 -3.30 0.04 -1.75
C ALA A 87 -3.98 -0.71 -0.58
N THR A 88 -5.31 -0.57 -0.47
CA THR A 88 -6.11 -1.15 0.64
C THR A 88 -6.72 -2.52 0.33
N ASN A 89 -6.42 -3.12 -0.83
CA ASN A 89 -7.05 -4.39 -1.25
C ASN A 89 -6.81 -5.53 -0.24
N ASN A 90 -5.60 -5.64 0.32
CA ASN A 90 -5.31 -6.66 1.35
C ASN A 90 -6.09 -6.43 2.65
N LYS A 91 -6.28 -5.16 3.05
CA LYS A 91 -7.12 -4.82 4.21
C LYS A 91 -8.57 -5.30 4.00
N LYS A 92 -9.11 -5.14 2.79
CA LYS A 92 -10.45 -5.63 2.43
C LYS A 92 -10.52 -7.16 2.48
N ILE A 93 -9.48 -7.86 2.00
CA ILE A 93 -9.42 -9.33 2.05
C ILE A 93 -9.45 -9.82 3.50
N PHE A 94 -8.60 -9.28 4.38
CA PHE A 94 -8.60 -9.66 5.80
C PHE A 94 -9.96 -9.40 6.47
N LEU A 95 -10.64 -8.30 6.13
CA LEU A 95 -11.98 -8.02 6.63
C LEU A 95 -13.01 -9.06 6.15
N ILE A 96 -13.03 -9.37 4.85
CA ILE A 96 -13.96 -10.35 4.28
C ILE A 96 -13.72 -11.74 4.88
N VAL A 97 -12.45 -12.17 4.97
CA VAL A 97 -12.09 -13.45 5.58
C VAL A 97 -12.54 -13.49 7.04
N GLY A 98 -12.36 -12.40 7.79
CA GLY A 98 -12.86 -12.28 9.17
C GLY A 98 -14.37 -12.45 9.28
N ILE A 99 -15.14 -11.76 8.43
CA ILE A 99 -16.61 -11.84 8.41
C ILE A 99 -17.07 -13.26 8.07
N VAL A 100 -16.50 -13.88 7.03
CA VAL A 100 -16.81 -15.26 6.64
C VAL A 100 -16.48 -16.24 7.76
N ASN A 101 -15.38 -16.01 8.50
CA ASN A 101 -15.02 -16.84 9.64
C ASN A 101 -16.04 -16.76 10.77
N ILE A 102 -16.49 -15.55 11.11
CA ILE A 102 -17.51 -15.33 12.14
C ILE A 102 -18.81 -16.04 11.76
N ALA A 103 -19.25 -15.91 10.50
CA ALA A 103 -20.44 -16.58 10.00
C ALA A 103 -20.29 -18.12 10.07
N TRP A 104 -19.11 -18.65 9.74
CA TRP A 104 -18.83 -20.07 9.83
C TRP A 104 -18.86 -20.61 11.28
N ILE A 105 -18.26 -19.86 12.22
CA ILE A 105 -18.31 -20.20 13.64
C ILE A 105 -19.76 -20.20 14.13
N ALA A 106 -20.54 -19.17 13.80
CA ALA A 106 -21.94 -19.09 14.18
C ALA A 106 -22.76 -20.27 13.62
N LEU A 107 -22.55 -20.63 12.35
CA LEU A 107 -23.23 -21.78 11.76
C LEU A 107 -22.90 -23.09 12.48
N ARG A 108 -21.61 -23.35 12.78
CA ARG A 108 -21.18 -24.55 13.50
C ARG A 108 -21.79 -24.64 14.90
N VAL A 109 -21.73 -23.53 15.64
CA VAL A 109 -22.23 -23.45 17.02
C VAL A 109 -23.75 -23.55 17.09
N PHE A 110 -24.48 -22.87 16.20
CA PHE A 110 -25.94 -22.77 16.32
C PHE A 110 -26.73 -23.78 15.48
N ALA A 111 -26.13 -24.35 14.42
CA ALA A 111 -26.89 -25.15 13.45
C ALA A 111 -26.31 -26.54 13.14
N ILE A 112 -25.08 -26.86 13.57
CA ILE A 112 -24.44 -28.14 13.20
C ILE A 112 -24.12 -29.00 14.42
N ASP A 113 -23.12 -28.64 15.21
CA ASP A 113 -22.56 -29.51 16.24
C ASP A 113 -22.30 -28.83 17.59
N GLY A 114 -22.61 -27.52 17.72
CA GLY A 114 -22.40 -26.80 18.98
C GLY A 114 -20.94 -26.54 19.31
N GLN A 115 -20.01 -26.97 18.46
CA GLN A 115 -18.58 -26.86 18.70
C GLN A 115 -18.02 -25.58 18.09
N VAL A 116 -17.05 -24.99 18.79
CA VAL A 116 -16.27 -23.87 18.23
C VAL A 116 -15.04 -24.44 17.53
N PRO A 117 -14.97 -24.39 16.19
CA PRO A 117 -13.82 -24.92 15.47
C PRO A 117 -12.55 -24.11 15.78
N LEU A 118 -11.56 -24.74 16.40
CA LEU A 118 -10.30 -24.09 16.80
C LEU A 118 -9.59 -23.40 15.62
N LEU A 119 -9.60 -24.04 14.45
CA LEU A 119 -9.03 -23.46 13.22
C LEU A 119 -9.69 -22.12 12.84
N ALA A 120 -11.01 -22.00 13.04
CA ALA A 120 -11.76 -20.80 12.74
C ALA A 120 -11.38 -19.66 13.70
N ILE A 121 -11.19 -19.96 14.98
CA ILE A 121 -10.70 -18.99 15.97
C ILE A 121 -9.30 -18.48 15.56
N LEU A 122 -8.38 -19.38 15.19
CA LEU A 122 -7.04 -18.99 14.77
C LEU A 122 -7.05 -18.09 13.53
N LEU A 123 -7.85 -18.44 12.52
CA LEU A 123 -8.02 -17.63 11.31
C LEU A 123 -8.70 -16.29 11.60
N MET A 124 -9.60 -16.23 12.57
CA MET A 124 -10.22 -14.99 13.02
C MET A 124 -9.19 -14.06 13.67
N ILE A 125 -8.33 -14.57 14.56
CA ILE A 125 -7.24 -13.81 15.16
C ILE A 125 -6.30 -13.27 14.07
N LEU A 126 -5.92 -14.10 13.11
CA LEU A 126 -5.07 -13.70 11.99
C LEU A 126 -5.72 -12.59 11.15
N SER A 127 -7.03 -12.71 10.90
CA SER A 127 -7.80 -11.72 10.12
C SER A 127 -7.86 -10.38 10.83
N VAL A 128 -8.14 -10.37 12.13
CA VAL A 128 -8.17 -9.15 12.95
C VAL A 128 -6.78 -8.50 13.01
N ALA A 129 -5.75 -9.29 13.30
CA ALA A 129 -4.37 -8.79 13.35
C ALA A 129 -3.97 -8.17 12.00
N GLY A 130 -4.20 -8.89 10.89
CA GLY A 130 -3.91 -8.39 9.54
C GLY A 130 -4.65 -7.10 9.22
N PHE A 131 -5.93 -7.01 9.56
CA PHE A 131 -6.72 -5.79 9.37
C PHE A 131 -6.19 -4.60 10.18
N VAL A 132 -5.83 -4.81 11.44
CA VAL A 132 -5.30 -3.76 12.33
C VAL A 132 -3.94 -3.26 11.84
N PHE A 133 -3.00 -4.16 11.51
CA PHE A 133 -1.68 -3.77 11.00
C PHE A 133 -1.79 -2.97 9.70
N MET A 134 -2.65 -3.39 8.76
CA MET A 134 -2.85 -2.68 7.51
C MET A 134 -3.53 -1.32 7.72
N SER A 135 -4.50 -1.25 8.64
CA SER A 135 -5.20 0.01 8.97
C SER A 135 -4.27 1.01 9.66
N LYS A 136 -3.37 0.54 10.52
CA LYS A 136 -2.34 1.38 11.11
C LYS A 136 -1.37 1.91 10.05
N GLY A 137 -0.90 1.03 9.16
CA GLY A 137 -0.01 1.41 8.07
C GLY A 137 -0.59 2.46 7.12
N GLU A 138 -1.87 2.34 6.79
CA GLU A 138 -2.59 3.34 5.98
C GLU A 138 -2.63 4.71 6.69
N LYS A 139 -2.91 4.73 8.00
CA LYS A 139 -2.93 5.97 8.80
C LYS A 139 -1.55 6.60 8.90
N ASP A 140 -0.51 5.81 9.16
CA ASP A 140 0.86 6.30 9.26
C ASP A 140 1.35 6.88 7.92
N ALA A 141 1.05 6.21 6.80
CA ALA A 141 1.34 6.69 5.46
C ALA A 141 0.60 7.99 5.14
N LYS A 142 -0.69 8.09 5.53
CA LYS A 142 -1.47 9.31 5.35
C LYS A 142 -0.90 10.45 6.18
N ALA A 143 -0.59 10.20 7.45
CA ALA A 143 -0.02 11.20 8.36
C ALA A 143 1.32 11.72 7.84
N GLN A 144 2.17 10.87 7.26
CA GLN A 144 3.42 11.30 6.63
C GLN A 144 3.17 12.21 5.41
N PHE A 145 2.24 11.84 4.53
CA PHE A 145 1.93 12.64 3.34
C PHE A 145 1.29 13.99 3.68
N ASP A 146 0.37 13.98 4.65
CA ASP A 146 -0.32 15.17 5.15
C ASP A 146 0.61 16.06 6.00
N GLY A 147 1.57 15.48 6.71
CA GLY A 147 2.60 16.20 7.48
C GLY A 147 3.52 17.05 6.61
N ASP A 148 3.69 16.67 5.34
CA ASP A 148 4.41 17.43 4.32
C ASP A 148 3.48 18.40 3.54
N ALA A 149 2.30 18.75 4.07
CA ALA A 149 1.43 19.74 3.47
C ALA A 149 2.15 21.10 3.37
N GLY A 150 2.34 21.59 2.14
CA GLY A 150 3.06 22.83 1.86
C GLY A 150 4.51 22.62 1.41
N TYR A 151 5.03 21.40 1.42
CA TYR A 151 6.32 21.10 0.79
C TYR A 151 6.22 21.23 -0.73
N ALA A 152 7.01 22.16 -1.29
CA ALA A 152 7.28 22.26 -2.71
C ALA A 152 8.69 21.68 -2.97
N PRO A 153 8.83 20.65 -3.83
CA PRO A 153 10.14 20.14 -4.16
C PRO A 153 10.98 21.23 -4.84
N PRO A 154 12.29 21.35 -4.53
CA PRO A 154 13.16 22.34 -5.16
C PRO A 154 13.20 22.11 -6.67
N ALA A 155 13.29 23.21 -7.44
CA ALA A 155 13.28 23.22 -8.91
C ALA A 155 14.43 22.40 -9.52
#